data_AF-A0A3B9T2M7-F1
#
_entry.id   AF-A0A3B9T2M7-F1
#
_cell.length_a   1.000
_cell.length_b   1.000
_cell.length_c   1.000
_cell.angle_alpha   90.00
_cell.angle_beta   90.00
_cell.angle_gamma   90.00
#
_symmetry.space_group_name_H-M   'P 1'
#
loop_
_entity.id
_entity.type
_entity.pdbx_description
1 polymer ?
#
loop_
_entity_poly.entity_id
_entity_poly.type
_entity_poly.pdbx_seq_one_letter_code
_entity_poly.pdbx_strand_id
1 'polypeptide(L)'
;MKKTTILLLTLVMTLSMSACGGKQDSSSLSESSLTTAQTEYNTAEPVQMQALSPTKLTNKMSENELRWVDRHALTLLDEYKIPSADPDAEHKVSIEFFTSDTAQWRKYMEENPDEFTEGEYNRAMRRIQKAEETGEPYRSPGFVLVDGYLTEFLIPYEDDFADGIPFSFTTTVSDENGEQKKEKLSFDTFEDYLEYVRERYVEWGYTDEETELLTMRVKIAYDALRNGDYETLPEGSVDTRNSSLSMETVLHDYRSDWEFDRDAVAEIKDSVDEIHIFDDELGKSFIVHVTLPPDYDKDKTYPVFFLTDGIWRFGNCPALRKCMENGEAAPVILVSLYYSYDFTDPDQWTRYEDLVINRTLLLDF
;
A
#
# COMPACT_ATOMS: atom_id res chain seq x y z
N MET A 1 6.84 -39.49 -18.01
CA MET A 1 7.23 -39.14 -19.40
C MET A 1 7.76 -37.70 -19.38
N LYS A 2 8.89 -37.41 -20.02
CA LYS A 2 9.48 -36.06 -20.05
C LYS A 2 8.72 -35.16 -21.02
N LYS A 3 8.47 -33.90 -20.64
CA LYS A 3 8.17 -32.81 -21.58
C LYS A 3 9.14 -31.66 -21.31
N THR A 4 9.98 -31.39 -22.30
CA THR A 4 10.90 -30.25 -22.35
C THR A 4 10.19 -29.09 -23.03
N THR A 5 10.09 -27.94 -22.37
CA THR A 5 9.66 -26.70 -23.01
C THR A 5 10.88 -26.02 -23.62
N ILE A 6 10.81 -25.64 -24.90
CA ILE A 6 11.91 -25.03 -25.64
C ILE A 6 11.77 -23.51 -25.58
N LEU A 7 12.82 -22.86 -25.08
CA LEU A 7 13.03 -21.41 -25.17
C LEU A 7 13.30 -21.02 -26.64
N LEU A 8 12.71 -19.92 -27.12
CA LEU A 8 13.10 -19.34 -28.41
C LEU A 8 13.07 -17.80 -28.36
N LEU A 9 14.27 -17.23 -28.27
CA LEU A 9 14.58 -15.81 -28.37
C LEU A 9 14.99 -15.47 -29.82
N THR A 10 15.30 -14.19 -30.11
CA THR A 10 15.91 -13.63 -31.36
C THR A 10 14.96 -13.41 -32.56
N LEU A 11 15.06 -12.35 -33.39
CA LEU A 11 15.88 -11.10 -33.36
C LEU A 11 15.26 -10.00 -34.28
N VAL A 12 15.55 -8.75 -33.94
CA VAL A 12 15.39 -7.47 -34.66
C VAL A 12 15.64 -7.51 -36.19
N MET A 13 14.84 -6.75 -36.96
CA MET A 13 15.34 -5.95 -38.10
C MET A 13 14.63 -4.59 -38.22
N THR A 14 15.41 -3.52 -38.08
CA THR A 14 15.09 -2.14 -38.46
C THR A 14 15.11 -1.95 -39.98
N LEU A 15 14.35 -0.98 -40.51
CA LEU A 15 14.83 -0.09 -41.58
C LEU A 15 14.04 1.23 -41.59
N SER A 16 14.69 2.30 -42.06
CA SER A 16 14.35 3.68 -41.70
C SER A 16 14.42 4.66 -42.88
N MET A 17 13.69 5.79 -42.76
CA MET A 17 13.86 7.08 -43.46
C MET A 17 13.70 7.13 -45.00
N SER A 18 12.86 8.07 -45.48
CA SER A 18 13.31 9.32 -46.14
C SER A 18 12.13 10.20 -46.59
N ALA A 19 12.37 11.51 -46.78
CA ALA A 19 11.35 12.55 -47.00
C ALA A 19 11.56 13.36 -48.31
N CYS A 20 10.62 14.28 -48.58
CA CYS A 20 10.61 15.32 -49.64
C CYS A 20 10.39 14.82 -51.10
N GLY A 21 9.73 15.53 -52.03
CA GLY A 21 8.95 16.78 -52.00
C GLY A 21 9.01 17.54 -53.35
N GLY A 22 7.92 18.18 -53.84
CA GLY A 22 8.02 19.22 -54.91
C GLY A 22 6.94 19.32 -56.03
N LYS A 23 5.94 20.21 -55.84
CA LYS A 23 5.32 21.22 -56.75
C LYS A 23 5.02 21.01 -58.27
N GLN A 24 3.74 21.32 -58.63
CA GLN A 24 3.20 22.26 -59.67
C GLN A 24 3.57 22.09 -61.19
N ASP A 25 2.75 22.41 -62.22
CA ASP A 25 1.39 23.03 -62.36
C ASP A 25 0.77 22.75 -63.76
N SER A 26 -0.57 22.72 -63.90
CA SER A 26 -1.41 22.99 -65.13
C SER A 26 -1.15 22.18 -66.43
N SER A 27 -2.06 21.89 -67.39
CA SER A 27 -3.50 22.10 -67.69
C SER A 27 -3.81 21.40 -69.04
N SER A 28 -5.01 20.98 -69.49
CA SER A 28 -6.36 20.78 -68.89
C SER A 28 -7.33 20.20 -69.96
N LEU A 29 -8.35 19.42 -69.56
CA LEU A 29 -9.52 18.92 -70.37
C LEU A 29 -9.20 17.85 -71.46
N SER A 30 -9.99 16.79 -71.69
CA SER A 30 -11.38 16.49 -71.28
C SER A 30 -11.68 14.98 -71.10
N GLU A 31 -12.42 14.66 -70.03
CA GLU A 31 -13.34 13.53 -69.75
C GLU A 31 -13.22 12.17 -70.48
N SER A 32 -12.78 11.15 -69.73
CA SER A 32 -13.46 9.84 -69.56
C SER A 32 -12.62 8.89 -68.68
N SER A 33 -13.12 8.07 -67.74
CA SER A 33 -14.40 7.99 -66.99
C SER A 33 -14.20 7.02 -65.78
N LEU A 34 -14.91 7.22 -64.65
CA LEU A 34 -14.96 6.34 -63.45
C LEU A 34 -13.64 6.19 -62.65
N THR A 35 -13.56 6.12 -61.31
CA THR A 35 -14.46 6.47 -60.17
C THR A 35 -13.59 6.47 -58.91
N THR A 36 -13.49 7.59 -58.17
CA THR A 36 -12.89 7.59 -56.82
C THR A 36 -13.57 8.67 -55.95
N ALA A 37 -13.78 8.38 -54.67
CA ALA A 37 -14.47 9.27 -53.73
C ALA A 37 -13.72 10.61 -53.53
N GLN A 38 -14.48 11.70 -53.47
CA GLN A 38 -13.96 13.01 -53.05
C GLN A 38 -14.14 13.20 -51.54
N THR A 39 -13.10 13.73 -50.92
CA THR A 39 -13.07 14.16 -49.52
C THR A 39 -13.84 15.46 -49.36
N GLU A 40 -14.88 15.48 -48.52
CA GLU A 40 -15.48 16.74 -48.07
C GLU A 40 -14.66 17.31 -46.90
N TYR A 41 -14.22 18.56 -47.06
CA TYR A 41 -13.71 19.37 -45.95
C TYR A 41 -14.91 19.84 -45.11
N ASN A 42 -15.31 19.04 -44.12
CA ASN A 42 -16.31 19.47 -43.15
C ASN A 42 -15.68 20.39 -42.10
N THR A 43 -16.18 21.62 -42.08
CA THR A 43 -15.99 22.60 -41.00
C THR A 43 -16.30 21.92 -39.66
N ALA A 44 -15.39 21.99 -38.69
CA ALA A 44 -15.65 21.46 -37.36
C ALA A 44 -16.85 22.18 -36.72
N GLU A 45 -17.92 21.44 -36.43
CA GLU A 45 -19.04 21.98 -35.66
C GLU A 45 -18.54 22.34 -34.25
N PRO A 46 -18.99 23.47 -33.67
CA PRO A 46 -18.65 23.81 -32.30
C PRO A 46 -19.26 22.74 -31.38
N VAL A 47 -18.42 22.07 -30.58
CA VAL A 47 -18.86 21.08 -29.59
C VAL A 47 -19.87 21.75 -28.67
N GLN A 48 -21.14 21.35 -28.82
CA GLN A 48 -22.23 21.88 -28.03
C GLN A 48 -22.10 21.28 -26.63
N MET A 49 -21.47 22.01 -25.70
CA MET A 49 -21.41 21.61 -24.30
C MET A 49 -22.84 21.42 -23.79
N GLN A 50 -23.24 20.16 -23.59
CA GLN A 50 -24.45 19.88 -22.84
C GLN A 50 -24.28 20.52 -21.47
N ALA A 51 -25.25 21.34 -21.06
CA ALA A 51 -25.32 21.84 -19.70
C ALA A 51 -25.65 20.66 -18.79
N LEU A 52 -24.61 19.94 -18.35
CA LEU A 52 -24.70 18.95 -17.30
C LEU A 52 -25.30 19.65 -16.08
N SER A 53 -26.48 19.21 -15.66
CA SER A 53 -27.02 19.60 -14.37
C SER A 53 -26.03 19.19 -13.28
N PRO A 54 -25.81 19.99 -12.22
CA PRO A 54 -24.84 19.66 -11.18
C PRO A 54 -25.13 18.29 -10.57
N THR A 55 -24.32 17.28 -10.92
CA THR A 55 -24.38 15.96 -10.31
C THR A 55 -23.96 16.12 -8.86
N LYS A 56 -24.88 15.86 -7.93
CA LYS A 56 -24.53 15.78 -6.52
C LYS A 56 -23.78 14.47 -6.31
N LEU A 57 -22.47 14.56 -6.06
CA LEU A 57 -21.67 13.41 -5.67
C LEU A 57 -22.27 12.76 -4.42
N THR A 58 -22.49 11.46 -4.49
CA THR A 58 -22.85 10.60 -3.36
C THR A 58 -21.65 9.74 -3.02
N ASN A 59 -21.25 9.70 -1.75
CA ASN A 59 -20.28 8.71 -1.33
C ASN A 59 -20.89 7.31 -1.46
N LYS A 60 -20.25 6.43 -2.23
CA LYS A 60 -20.62 5.02 -2.41
C LYS A 60 -19.83 4.08 -1.51
N MET A 61 -18.79 4.57 -0.82
CA MET A 61 -17.91 3.77 0.03
C MET A 61 -18.69 2.97 1.08
N SER A 62 -18.28 1.71 1.24
CA SER A 62 -18.74 0.76 2.24
C SER A 62 -18.27 1.12 3.64
N GLU A 63 -18.85 0.48 4.66
CA GLU A 63 -18.34 0.60 6.04
C GLU A 63 -16.94 0.02 6.24
N ASN A 64 -16.44 -0.82 5.32
CA ASN A 64 -15.07 -1.32 5.34
C ASN A 64 -14.12 -0.24 4.79
N GLU A 65 -14.34 0.20 3.55
CA GLU A 65 -13.52 1.21 2.87
C GLU A 65 -13.37 2.49 3.72
N LEU A 66 -14.46 2.97 4.32
CA LEU A 66 -14.48 4.14 5.22
C LEU A 66 -13.55 4.02 6.46
N ARG A 67 -13.14 2.80 6.86
CA ARG A 67 -12.18 2.59 7.97
C ARG A 67 -10.72 2.70 7.54
N TRP A 68 -10.48 2.50 6.24
CA TRP A 68 -9.17 2.55 5.58
C TRP A 68 -8.90 3.90 4.91
N VAL A 69 -9.89 4.81 4.85
CA VAL A 69 -9.66 6.20 4.45
C VAL A 69 -8.76 6.88 5.50
N ASP A 70 -7.55 7.21 5.08
CA ASP A 70 -6.62 8.07 5.83
C ASP A 70 -6.30 9.33 5.02
N ARG A 71 -6.15 10.48 5.69
CA ARG A 71 -5.81 11.77 5.07
C ARG A 71 -4.71 12.45 5.85
N HIS A 72 -3.61 12.75 5.15
CA HIS A 72 -2.43 13.40 5.69
C HIS A 72 -1.82 14.40 4.69
N ALA A 73 -0.65 14.95 5.06
CA ALA A 73 0.16 15.73 4.14
C ALA A 73 0.82 14.82 3.10
N LEU A 74 1.21 15.40 1.96
CA LEU A 74 1.90 14.73 0.84
C LEU A 74 3.18 13.99 1.27
N THR A 75 3.22 12.66 1.09
CA THR A 75 4.39 11.80 1.34
C THR A 75 5.15 11.42 0.06
N LEU A 76 4.70 11.83 -1.13
CA LEU A 76 5.43 11.66 -2.40
C LEU A 76 6.89 12.15 -2.37
N LEU A 77 7.19 13.13 -1.50
CA LEU A 77 8.51 13.74 -1.35
C LEU A 77 9.37 13.14 -0.23
N ASP A 78 8.86 12.13 0.47
CA ASP A 78 9.60 11.48 1.55
C ASP A 78 10.68 10.55 0.98
N GLU A 79 11.73 10.32 1.76
CA GLU A 79 12.85 9.42 1.42
C GLU A 79 12.94 8.33 2.47
N TYR A 80 12.46 7.13 2.12
CA TYR A 80 12.60 5.96 2.96
C TYR A 80 13.98 5.33 2.75
N LYS A 81 14.59 4.87 3.84
CA LYS A 81 15.88 4.18 3.82
C LYS A 81 15.67 2.80 4.39
N ILE A 82 16.03 1.79 3.62
CA ILE A 82 16.10 0.40 4.07
C ILE A 82 16.95 0.38 5.36
N PRO A 83 16.43 -0.11 6.49
CA PRO A 83 17.17 -0.24 7.74
C PRO A 83 18.43 -1.11 7.59
N SER A 84 19.30 -1.06 8.60
CA SER A 84 20.47 -1.94 8.63
C SER A 84 20.04 -3.42 8.60
N ALA A 85 20.71 -4.20 7.73
CA ALA A 85 20.64 -5.67 7.72
C ALA A 85 21.79 -6.33 8.52
N ASP A 86 22.56 -5.53 9.27
CA ASP A 86 23.60 -6.01 10.19
C ASP A 86 22.99 -6.23 11.59
N PRO A 87 22.90 -7.49 12.09
CA PRO A 87 22.29 -7.78 13.39
C PRO A 87 23.09 -7.27 14.59
N ASP A 88 24.36 -6.89 14.39
CA ASP A 88 25.21 -6.31 15.43
C ASP A 88 25.12 -4.76 15.45
N ALA A 89 24.26 -4.16 14.62
CA ALA A 89 24.00 -2.72 14.62
C ALA A 89 23.16 -2.26 15.83
N GLU A 90 23.19 -0.96 16.12
CA GLU A 90 22.31 -0.36 17.13
C GLU A 90 20.89 -0.25 16.58
N HIS A 91 20.01 -1.16 17.01
CA HIS A 91 18.59 -1.18 16.66
C HIS A 91 17.73 -0.60 17.79
N LYS A 92 16.72 0.20 17.45
CA LYS A 92 15.74 0.71 18.43
C LYS A 92 14.50 -0.18 18.46
N VAL A 93 14.23 -0.85 19.58
CA VAL A 93 12.98 -1.59 19.77
C VAL A 93 11.97 -0.77 20.60
N SER A 94 10.70 -0.83 20.19
CA SER A 94 9.59 -0.18 20.91
C SER A 94 8.37 -1.10 20.89
N ILE A 95 7.71 -1.29 22.03
CA ILE A 95 6.65 -2.28 22.21
C ILE A 95 5.41 -1.61 22.81
N GLU A 96 4.28 -1.72 22.13
CA GLU A 96 2.97 -1.49 22.72
C GLU A 96 2.51 -2.78 23.42
N PHE A 97 2.07 -2.67 24.68
CA PHE A 97 1.52 -3.80 25.43
C PHE A 97 0.01 -3.66 25.59
N PHE A 98 -0.72 -4.73 25.32
CA PHE A 98 -2.15 -4.82 25.60
C PHE A 98 -2.41 -5.28 27.03
N THR A 99 -3.31 -4.60 27.73
CA THR A 99 -3.71 -4.89 29.11
C THR A 99 -4.93 -5.83 29.10
N SER A 100 -4.82 -7.01 29.70
CA SER A 100 -5.96 -7.94 29.84
C SER A 100 -6.62 -7.86 31.22
N ASP A 101 -7.94 -8.01 31.27
CA ASP A 101 -8.65 -8.26 32.53
C ASP A 101 -8.19 -9.62 33.09
N THR A 102 -7.50 -9.57 34.23
CA THR A 102 -6.87 -10.74 34.86
C THR A 102 -7.91 -11.75 35.37
N ALA A 103 -9.09 -11.29 35.80
CA ALA A 103 -10.17 -12.17 36.26
C ALA A 103 -10.88 -12.86 35.07
N GLN A 104 -11.07 -12.14 33.96
CA GLN A 104 -11.57 -12.73 32.71
C GLN A 104 -10.58 -13.77 32.15
N TRP A 105 -9.28 -13.45 32.16
CA TRP A 105 -8.26 -14.37 31.66
C TRP A 105 -8.13 -15.63 32.52
N ARG A 106 -8.13 -15.49 33.86
CA ARG A 106 -8.24 -16.62 34.81
C ARG A 106 -9.43 -17.51 34.48
N LYS A 107 -10.62 -16.92 34.32
CA LYS A 107 -11.84 -17.67 34.02
C LYS A 107 -11.72 -18.44 32.69
N TYR A 108 -11.16 -17.81 31.65
CA TYR A 108 -10.95 -18.46 30.36
C TYR A 108 -10.00 -19.66 30.46
N MET A 109 -8.87 -19.54 31.17
CA MET A 109 -7.96 -20.67 31.42
C MET A 109 -8.66 -21.80 32.18
N GLU A 110 -9.38 -21.48 33.27
CA GLU A 110 -10.07 -22.46 34.12
C GLU A 110 -11.25 -23.15 33.41
N GLU A 111 -11.90 -22.49 32.45
CA GLU A 111 -12.99 -23.06 31.63
C GLU A 111 -12.50 -23.87 30.41
N ASN A 112 -11.27 -23.66 29.94
CA ASN A 112 -10.76 -24.27 28.70
C ASN A 112 -9.37 -24.94 28.87
N PRO A 113 -9.14 -25.78 29.90
CA PRO A 113 -7.82 -26.36 30.16
C PRO A 113 -7.32 -27.26 29.02
N ASP A 114 -8.23 -27.90 28.27
CA ASP A 114 -7.91 -28.81 27.17
C ASP A 114 -7.38 -28.09 25.90
N GLU A 115 -7.44 -26.75 25.82
CA GLU A 115 -6.87 -25.97 24.71
C GLU A 115 -5.34 -25.75 24.87
N PHE A 116 -4.79 -26.08 26.04
CA PHE A 116 -3.42 -25.79 26.44
C PHE A 116 -2.63 -27.07 26.79
N THR A 117 -1.32 -27.03 26.55
CA THR A 117 -0.41 -27.99 27.19
C THR A 117 -0.29 -27.69 28.69
N GLU A 118 0.14 -28.67 29.50
CA GLU A 118 0.40 -28.46 30.92
C GLU A 118 1.43 -27.34 31.17
N GLY A 119 2.41 -27.18 30.28
CA GLY A 119 3.40 -26.09 30.32
C GLY A 119 2.77 -24.72 30.06
N GLU A 120 1.99 -24.60 28.97
CA GLU A 120 1.26 -23.38 28.58
C GLU A 120 0.30 -22.93 29.69
N TYR A 121 -0.51 -23.86 30.21
CA TYR A 121 -1.48 -23.60 31.28
C TYR A 121 -0.77 -23.12 32.56
N ASN A 122 0.23 -23.87 33.03
CA ASN A 122 0.96 -23.51 34.25
C ASN A 122 1.69 -22.16 34.11
N ARG A 123 2.18 -21.82 32.91
CA ARG A 123 2.76 -20.50 32.63
C ARG A 123 1.72 -19.38 32.73
N ALA A 124 0.59 -19.51 32.03
CA ALA A 124 -0.48 -18.52 32.07
C ALA A 124 -0.96 -18.28 33.51
N MET A 125 -1.17 -19.35 34.29
CA MET A 125 -1.57 -19.26 35.69
C MET A 125 -0.52 -18.60 36.59
N ARG A 126 0.79 -18.83 36.36
CA ARG A 126 1.86 -18.10 37.08
C ARG A 126 1.81 -16.59 36.82
N ARG A 127 1.58 -16.17 35.56
CA ARG A 127 1.48 -14.75 35.21
C ARG A 127 0.23 -14.09 35.80
N ILE A 128 -0.92 -14.78 35.76
CA ILE A 128 -2.16 -14.35 36.42
C ILE A 128 -1.94 -14.17 37.93
N GLN A 129 -1.32 -15.15 38.59
CA GLN A 129 -1.03 -15.08 40.02
C GLN A 129 -0.05 -13.94 40.35
N LYS A 130 0.99 -13.72 39.53
CA LYS A 130 1.90 -12.57 39.68
C LYS A 130 1.13 -11.24 39.64
N ALA A 131 0.25 -11.07 38.67
CA ALA A 131 -0.58 -9.87 38.52
C ALA A 131 -1.51 -9.64 39.75
N GLU A 132 -2.12 -10.71 40.27
CA GLU A 132 -2.94 -10.66 41.49
C GLU A 132 -2.13 -10.33 42.76
N GLU A 133 -0.89 -10.81 42.85
CA GLU A 133 -0.01 -10.59 44.01
C GLU A 133 0.67 -9.21 44.01
N THR A 134 1.09 -8.69 42.86
CA THR A 134 1.74 -7.37 42.75
C THR A 134 0.75 -6.23 42.54
N GLY A 135 -0.45 -6.51 42.02
CA GLY A 135 -1.39 -5.50 41.53
C GLY A 135 -0.98 -4.88 40.19
N GLU A 136 0.06 -5.41 39.54
CA GLU A 136 0.44 -5.01 38.18
C GLU A 136 -0.51 -5.69 37.16
N PRO A 137 -0.98 -4.99 36.12
CA PRO A 137 -1.86 -5.59 35.13
C PRO A 137 -1.16 -6.74 34.37
N TYR A 138 -1.89 -7.81 34.08
CA TYR A 138 -1.46 -8.78 33.07
C TYR A 138 -1.35 -8.09 31.71
N ARG A 139 -0.15 -8.13 31.14
CA ARG A 139 0.18 -7.52 29.85
C ARG A 139 0.71 -8.56 28.87
N SER A 140 0.32 -8.42 27.61
CA SER A 140 0.89 -9.15 26.48
C SER A 140 1.55 -8.16 25.51
N PRO A 141 2.69 -8.49 24.88
CA PRO A 141 3.21 -7.70 23.79
C PRO A 141 2.17 -7.69 22.68
N GLY A 142 1.85 -6.50 22.19
CA GLY A 142 0.94 -6.27 21.07
C GLY A 142 1.77 -5.98 19.83
N PHE A 143 1.82 -4.70 19.47
CA PHE A 143 2.61 -4.23 18.34
C PHE A 143 4.07 -4.00 18.74
N VAL A 144 5.00 -4.61 18.00
CA VAL A 144 6.44 -4.43 18.20
C VAL A 144 7.03 -3.74 16.97
N LEU A 145 7.79 -2.67 17.23
CA LEU A 145 8.48 -1.89 16.22
C LEU A 145 9.99 -2.02 16.41
N VAL A 146 10.69 -2.31 15.31
CA VAL A 146 12.16 -2.30 15.23
C VAL A 146 12.55 -1.19 14.26
N ASP A 147 13.37 -0.25 14.73
CA ASP A 147 13.78 0.97 14.00
C ASP A 147 12.62 1.84 13.50
N GLY A 148 11.47 1.76 14.16
CA GLY A 148 10.25 2.50 13.81
C GLY A 148 9.31 1.79 12.84
N TYR A 149 9.63 0.57 12.38
CA TYR A 149 8.73 -0.23 11.53
C TYR A 149 8.24 -1.48 12.28
N LEU A 150 6.98 -1.83 12.06
CA LEU A 150 6.27 -2.97 12.65
C LEU A 150 6.93 -4.31 12.27
N THR A 151 6.79 -5.30 13.14
CA THR A 151 7.06 -6.71 12.82
C THR A 151 5.75 -7.42 12.48
N GLU A 152 5.64 -8.01 11.29
CA GLU A 152 4.41 -8.69 10.80
C GLU A 152 4.04 -9.98 11.58
N PHE A 153 4.96 -10.48 12.42
CA PHE A 153 4.84 -11.74 13.14
C PHE A 153 4.70 -11.55 14.65
N LEU A 154 3.97 -12.47 15.29
CA LEU A 154 3.82 -12.52 16.75
C LEU A 154 5.18 -12.80 17.42
N ILE A 155 5.63 -11.88 18.27
CA ILE A 155 6.88 -12.06 19.00
C ILE A 155 6.65 -13.00 20.20
N PRO A 156 7.40 -14.11 20.33
CA PRO A 156 7.32 -14.98 21.50
C PRO A 156 7.65 -14.22 22.78
N TYR A 157 7.05 -14.62 23.90
CA TYR A 157 7.26 -13.99 25.20
C TYR A 157 8.64 -14.32 25.79
N GLU A 158 9.08 -13.51 26.76
CA GLU A 158 10.33 -13.67 27.53
C GLU A 158 10.56 -15.06 28.18
N ASP A 159 9.49 -15.84 28.38
CA ASP A 159 9.46 -17.19 28.96
C ASP A 159 8.88 -18.26 27.98
N ASP A 160 8.78 -17.96 26.68
CA ASP A 160 8.67 -19.00 25.64
C ASP A 160 10.02 -19.71 25.46
N PHE A 161 9.96 -20.99 25.08
CA PHE A 161 11.09 -21.93 24.94
C PHE A 161 11.86 -22.23 26.26
N ALA A 162 11.66 -21.44 27.32
CA ALA A 162 12.14 -21.72 28.67
C ALA A 162 11.49 -23.00 29.24
N ASP A 163 12.27 -23.80 29.97
CA ASP A 163 11.86 -25.07 30.58
C ASP A 163 11.17 -26.08 29.62
N GLY A 164 11.39 -25.95 28.31
CA GLY A 164 10.75 -26.78 27.28
C GLY A 164 9.29 -26.44 26.99
N ILE A 165 8.84 -25.23 27.33
CA ILE A 165 7.51 -24.74 26.98
C ILE A 165 7.53 -24.20 25.53
N PRO A 166 6.78 -24.78 24.58
CA PRO A 166 6.78 -24.31 23.20
C PRO A 166 6.09 -22.95 23.07
N PHE A 167 6.46 -22.20 22.03
CA PHE A 167 5.68 -21.07 21.56
C PHE A 167 4.55 -21.58 20.67
N SER A 168 3.31 -21.18 20.94
CA SER A 168 2.15 -21.61 20.15
C SER A 168 1.10 -20.52 20.00
N PHE A 169 0.38 -20.55 18.87
CA PHE A 169 -0.73 -19.64 18.59
C PHE A 169 -1.73 -20.31 17.65
N THR A 170 -2.98 -19.81 17.65
CA THR A 170 -3.99 -20.24 16.67
C THR A 170 -4.03 -19.25 15.52
N THR A 171 -3.83 -19.75 14.30
CA THR A 171 -4.00 -18.98 13.06
C THR A 171 -5.18 -19.53 12.25
N THR A 172 -5.53 -18.82 11.17
CA THR A 172 -6.50 -19.29 10.17
C THR A 172 -5.74 -19.54 8.87
N VAL A 173 -5.87 -20.76 8.34
CA VAL A 173 -5.29 -21.20 7.07
C VAL A 173 -6.41 -21.56 6.11
N SER A 174 -6.25 -21.18 4.84
CA SER A 174 -7.14 -21.59 3.76
C SER A 174 -6.71 -22.95 3.22
N ASP A 175 -7.65 -23.86 2.99
CA ASP A 175 -7.36 -25.11 2.27
C ASP A 175 -7.24 -24.90 0.74
N GLU A 176 -6.94 -25.97 -0.01
CA GLU A 176 -6.85 -25.93 -1.48
C GLU A 176 -8.13 -25.47 -2.19
N ASN A 177 -9.27 -25.42 -1.49
CA ASN A 177 -10.57 -24.99 -2.00
C ASN A 177 -10.95 -23.56 -1.52
N GLY A 178 -10.12 -22.92 -0.69
CA GLY A 178 -10.39 -21.63 -0.07
C GLY A 178 -11.26 -21.69 1.19
N GLU A 179 -11.53 -22.87 1.75
CA GLU A 179 -12.22 -22.98 3.05
C GLU A 179 -11.26 -22.60 4.17
N GLN A 180 -11.67 -21.63 5.00
CA GLN A 180 -10.89 -21.15 6.14
C GLN A 180 -11.01 -22.09 7.34
N LYS A 181 -9.88 -22.64 7.79
CA LYS A 181 -9.78 -23.54 8.95
C LYS A 181 -8.86 -22.93 10.01
N LYS A 182 -9.24 -23.06 11.29
CA LYS A 182 -8.35 -22.74 12.41
C LYS A 182 -7.33 -23.86 12.64
N GLU A 183 -6.08 -23.48 12.85
CA GLU A 183 -4.97 -24.38 13.16
C GLU A 183 -4.12 -23.82 14.30
N LYS A 184 -3.75 -24.67 15.27
CA LYS A 184 -2.79 -24.33 16.32
C LYS A 184 -1.39 -24.69 15.81
N LEU A 185 -0.57 -23.66 15.56
CA LEU A 185 0.85 -23.82 15.27
C LEU A 185 1.62 -23.83 16.59
N SER A 186 2.69 -24.61 16.66
CA SER A 186 3.51 -24.80 17.87
C SER A 186 4.95 -25.07 17.48
N PHE A 187 5.89 -24.42 18.16
CA PHE A 187 7.32 -24.43 17.86
C PHE A 187 8.10 -24.74 19.15
N ASP A 188 8.98 -25.74 19.09
CA ASP A 188 9.75 -26.22 20.26
C ASP A 188 10.98 -25.35 20.53
N THR A 189 11.52 -24.67 19.50
CA THR A 189 12.63 -23.71 19.62
C THR A 189 12.35 -22.41 18.86
N PHE A 190 13.10 -21.36 19.19
CA PHE A 190 12.98 -20.08 18.49
C PHE A 190 13.48 -20.18 17.04
N GLU A 191 14.51 -20.99 16.79
CA GLU A 191 15.01 -21.30 15.46
C GLU A 191 13.96 -21.99 14.57
N ASP A 192 13.17 -22.93 15.11
CA ASP A 192 12.04 -23.54 14.37
C ASP A 192 10.98 -22.48 14.00
N TYR A 193 10.74 -21.51 14.89
CA TYR A 193 9.82 -20.41 14.62
C TYR A 193 10.35 -19.43 13.57
N LEU A 194 11.64 -19.08 13.62
CA LEU A 194 12.27 -18.24 12.60
C LEU A 194 12.27 -18.90 11.22
N GLU A 195 12.39 -20.23 11.14
CA GLU A 195 12.29 -20.93 9.85
C GLU A 195 10.86 -20.84 9.28
N TYR A 196 9.83 -21.01 10.10
CA TYR A 196 8.44 -20.76 9.69
C TYR A 196 8.23 -19.31 9.21
N VAL A 197 8.86 -18.32 9.86
CA VAL A 197 8.81 -16.91 9.44
C VAL A 197 9.45 -16.75 8.04
N ARG A 198 10.62 -17.35 7.78
CA ARG A 198 11.24 -17.35 6.44
C ARG A 198 10.33 -17.96 5.39
N GLU A 199 9.81 -19.16 5.65
CA GLU A 199 8.94 -19.86 4.71
C GLU A 199 7.70 -19.05 4.32
N ARG A 200 7.14 -18.25 5.25
CA ARG A 200 6.02 -17.36 4.95
C ARG A 200 6.43 -16.17 4.08
N TYR A 201 7.56 -15.52 4.36
CA TYR A 201 8.04 -14.44 3.47
C TYR A 201 8.36 -14.96 2.06
N VAL A 202 8.96 -16.14 1.93
CA VAL A 202 9.19 -16.78 0.62
C VAL A 202 7.86 -17.09 -0.11
N GLU A 203 6.82 -17.56 0.60
CA GLU A 203 5.49 -17.77 0.01
C GLU A 203 4.78 -16.47 -0.39
N TRP A 204 5.02 -15.37 0.34
CA TRP A 204 4.51 -14.04 -0.01
C TRP A 204 5.29 -13.38 -1.15
N GLY A 205 6.40 -13.98 -1.59
CA GLY A 205 7.15 -13.57 -2.79
C GLY A 205 8.33 -12.64 -2.54
N TYR A 206 8.72 -12.41 -1.28
CA TYR A 206 9.92 -11.65 -0.94
C TYR A 206 11.19 -12.33 -1.47
N THR A 207 12.22 -11.53 -1.74
CA THR A 207 13.55 -12.02 -2.10
C THR A 207 14.27 -12.66 -0.91
N ASP A 208 15.37 -13.38 -1.18
CA ASP A 208 16.22 -13.98 -0.14
C ASP A 208 16.77 -12.89 0.80
N GLU A 209 17.21 -11.75 0.24
CA GLU A 209 17.75 -10.61 1.00
C GLU A 209 16.69 -9.94 1.92
N GLU A 210 15.47 -9.74 1.41
CA GLU A 210 14.36 -9.18 2.19
C GLU A 210 13.89 -10.16 3.27
N THR A 211 13.82 -11.45 2.94
CA THR A 211 13.43 -12.51 3.87
C THR A 211 14.36 -12.58 5.08
N GLU A 212 15.68 -12.52 4.88
CA GLU A 212 16.64 -12.48 6.00
C GLU A 212 16.58 -11.17 6.78
N LEU A 213 16.41 -10.01 6.13
CA LEU A 213 16.22 -8.72 6.82
C LEU A 213 14.99 -8.75 7.74
N LEU A 214 13.85 -9.22 7.23
CA LEU A 214 12.59 -9.26 7.98
C LEU A 214 12.64 -10.32 9.09
N THR A 215 13.25 -11.48 8.85
CA THR A 215 13.46 -12.54 9.86
C THR A 215 14.42 -12.09 10.96
N MET A 216 15.50 -11.38 10.61
CA MET A 216 16.42 -10.76 11.56
C MET A 216 15.69 -9.79 12.49
N ARG A 217 14.74 -9.00 11.98
CA ARG A 217 13.97 -8.03 12.77
C ARG A 217 13.04 -8.73 13.78
N VAL A 218 12.44 -9.88 13.43
CA VAL A 218 11.71 -10.73 14.39
C VAL A 218 12.64 -11.24 15.50
N LYS A 219 13.88 -11.62 15.16
CA LYS A 219 14.90 -11.99 16.16
C LYS A 219 15.28 -10.83 17.08
N ILE A 220 15.55 -9.63 16.54
CA ILE A 220 15.88 -8.43 17.32
C ILE A 220 14.75 -8.10 18.30
N ALA A 221 13.50 -8.13 17.83
CA ALA A 221 12.31 -7.91 18.65
C ALA A 221 12.21 -8.92 19.82
N TYR A 222 12.47 -10.21 19.56
CA TYR A 222 12.45 -11.25 20.59
C TYR A 222 13.62 -11.12 21.59
N ASP A 223 14.84 -10.89 21.11
CA ASP A 223 16.02 -10.70 21.97
C ASP A 223 15.85 -9.46 22.88
N ALA A 224 15.26 -8.37 22.36
CA ALA A 224 14.90 -7.17 23.10
C ALA A 224 13.81 -7.42 24.16
N LEU A 225 12.73 -8.13 23.82
CA LEU A 225 11.69 -8.47 24.79
C LEU A 225 12.27 -9.31 25.95
N ARG A 226 13.14 -10.27 25.64
CA ARG A 226 13.77 -11.17 26.63
C ARG A 226 14.79 -10.46 27.53
N ASN A 227 15.53 -9.47 27.02
CA ASN A 227 16.57 -8.76 27.79
C ASN A 227 16.07 -7.46 28.47
N GLY A 228 14.90 -6.95 28.08
CA GLY A 228 14.30 -5.70 28.60
C GLY A 228 14.76 -4.43 27.88
N ASP A 229 15.43 -4.54 26.74
CA ASP A 229 16.02 -3.42 25.98
C ASP A 229 15.03 -2.88 24.94
N TYR A 230 13.92 -2.30 25.43
CA TYR A 230 12.89 -1.69 24.60
C TYR A 230 12.24 -0.46 25.26
N GLU A 231 11.74 0.45 24.44
CA GLU A 231 10.83 1.51 24.88
C GLU A 231 9.40 0.97 24.98
N THR A 232 8.69 1.26 26.08
CA THR A 232 7.25 0.92 26.20
C THR A 232 6.41 2.04 25.60
N LEU A 233 5.59 1.71 24.60
CA LEU A 233 4.63 2.62 24.00
C LEU A 233 3.29 2.61 24.78
N PRO A 234 2.53 3.71 24.78
CA PRO A 234 1.18 3.73 25.33
C PRO A 234 0.24 2.77 24.58
N GLU A 235 -0.65 2.10 25.29
CA GLU A 235 -1.70 1.25 24.72
C GLU A 235 -2.65 2.09 23.85
N GLY A 236 -2.89 1.65 22.61
CA GLY A 236 -3.63 2.35 21.57
C GLY A 236 -2.85 3.45 20.84
N SER A 237 -1.50 3.43 20.81
CA SER A 237 -0.69 4.47 20.17
C SER A 237 -0.11 4.08 18.80
N VAL A 238 0.02 2.79 18.52
CA VAL A 238 0.42 2.28 17.20
C VAL A 238 -0.81 2.19 16.30
N ASP A 239 -0.89 3.05 15.30
CA ASP A 239 -1.90 2.94 14.25
C ASP A 239 -1.39 2.04 13.12
N THR A 240 -1.84 0.79 13.10
CA THR A 240 -1.43 -0.20 12.08
C THR A 240 -1.91 0.13 10.66
N ARG A 241 -2.73 1.17 10.49
CA ARG A 241 -3.15 1.66 9.17
C ARG A 241 -2.16 2.69 8.61
N ASN A 242 -1.25 3.21 9.43
CA ASN A 242 -0.19 4.09 8.97
C ASN A 242 0.84 3.27 8.18
N SER A 243 0.79 3.38 6.85
CA SER A 243 1.70 2.72 5.91
C SER A 243 3.17 2.98 6.20
N SER A 244 3.51 4.16 6.75
CA SER A 244 4.90 4.50 7.11
C SER A 244 5.50 3.61 8.21
N LEU A 245 4.69 2.80 8.90
CA LEU A 245 5.15 1.80 9.88
C LEU A 245 5.39 0.43 9.24
N SER A 246 4.93 0.15 8.03
CA SER A 246 5.16 -1.14 7.37
C SER A 246 6.50 -1.16 6.63
N MET A 247 7.16 -2.31 6.65
CA MET A 247 8.36 -2.55 5.84
C MET A 247 8.06 -2.54 4.34
N GLU A 248 6.83 -2.87 3.91
CA GLU A 248 6.38 -2.80 2.51
C GLU A 248 6.67 -1.44 1.88
N THR A 249 6.33 -0.36 2.58
CA THR A 249 6.52 1.04 2.12
C THR A 249 8.00 1.41 1.91
N VAL A 250 8.94 0.59 2.39
CA VAL A 250 10.40 0.81 2.26
C VAL A 250 11.06 -0.17 1.31
N LEU A 251 10.62 -1.43 1.28
CA LEU A 251 11.17 -2.46 0.39
C LEU A 251 10.64 -2.31 -1.04
N HIS A 252 9.36 -1.97 -1.18
CA HIS A 252 8.67 -1.81 -2.45
C HIS A 252 8.31 -0.34 -2.75
N ASP A 253 9.19 0.62 -2.42
CA ASP A 253 8.93 2.06 -2.67
C ASP A 253 9.06 2.44 -4.16
N TYR A 254 7.93 2.49 -4.88
CA TYR A 254 7.86 2.90 -6.28
C TYR A 254 7.60 4.40 -6.49
N ARG A 255 7.80 5.26 -5.47
CA ARG A 255 7.75 6.73 -5.64
C ARG A 255 8.72 7.24 -6.72
N SER A 256 9.80 6.51 -7.02
CA SER A 256 10.74 6.84 -8.11
C SER A 256 10.13 6.83 -9.50
N ASP A 257 9.01 6.12 -9.70
CA ASP A 257 8.37 5.93 -11.01
C ASP A 257 7.41 7.09 -11.35
N TRP A 258 7.12 7.97 -10.38
CA TRP A 258 6.26 9.14 -10.56
C TRP A 258 6.96 10.25 -11.35
N GLU A 259 6.33 10.75 -12.41
CA GLU A 259 6.90 11.81 -13.26
C GLU A 259 6.56 13.22 -12.72
N PHE A 260 7.48 13.83 -11.97
CA PHE A 260 7.32 15.19 -11.47
C PHE A 260 8.65 15.94 -11.30
N ASP A 261 8.57 17.27 -11.25
CA ASP A 261 9.67 18.13 -10.79
C ASP A 261 9.60 18.26 -9.26
N ARG A 262 10.63 17.77 -8.56
CA ARG A 262 10.66 17.67 -7.08
C ARG A 262 10.59 19.04 -6.40
N ASP A 263 11.24 20.06 -6.97
CA ASP A 263 11.26 21.41 -6.40
C ASP A 263 9.90 22.09 -6.63
N ALA A 264 9.31 21.93 -7.83
CA ALA A 264 7.98 22.47 -8.13
C ALA A 264 6.86 21.81 -7.28
N VAL A 265 6.95 20.51 -6.99
CA VAL A 265 6.03 19.84 -6.06
C VAL A 265 6.27 20.33 -4.62
N ALA A 266 7.53 20.53 -4.21
CA ALA A 266 7.85 21.06 -2.88
C ALA A 266 7.31 22.49 -2.66
N GLU A 267 7.23 23.33 -3.71
CA GLU A 267 6.59 24.65 -3.64
C GLU A 267 5.09 24.59 -3.33
N ILE A 268 4.38 23.53 -3.76
CA ILE A 268 2.92 23.42 -3.59
C ILE A 268 2.47 22.46 -2.48
N LYS A 269 3.39 21.71 -1.86
CA LYS A 269 3.08 20.60 -0.95
C LYS A 269 2.08 20.95 0.17
N ASP A 270 2.17 22.15 0.74
CA ASP A 270 1.31 22.60 1.84
C ASP A 270 -0.13 22.95 1.36
N SER A 271 -0.37 22.91 0.04
CA SER A 271 -1.68 22.99 -0.61
C SER A 271 -2.16 21.64 -1.15
N VAL A 272 -1.46 20.53 -0.86
CA VAL A 272 -1.83 19.18 -1.27
C VAL A 272 -2.16 18.33 -0.06
N ASP A 273 -3.42 17.89 0.03
CA ASP A 273 -3.81 16.77 0.88
C ASP A 273 -3.55 15.46 0.13
N GLU A 274 -2.98 14.47 0.81
CA GLU A 274 -2.85 13.09 0.33
C GLU A 274 -3.86 12.23 1.07
N ILE A 275 -4.58 11.36 0.34
CA ILE A 275 -5.64 10.52 0.89
C ILE A 275 -5.42 9.09 0.41
N HIS A 276 -5.19 8.17 1.34
CA HIS A 276 -5.21 6.74 1.06
C HIS A 276 -6.66 6.25 1.12
N ILE A 277 -7.04 5.40 0.17
CA ILE A 277 -8.34 4.72 0.14
C ILE A 277 -8.14 3.25 -0.24
N PHE A 278 -8.95 2.37 0.32
CA PHE A 278 -9.11 0.99 -0.16
C PHE A 278 -10.43 0.92 -0.95
N ASP A 279 -10.41 0.20 -2.07
CA ASP A 279 -11.56 -0.04 -2.96
C ASP A 279 -11.99 -1.52 -2.84
N ASP A 280 -13.19 -1.76 -2.31
CA ASP A 280 -13.72 -3.12 -2.06
C ASP A 280 -13.99 -3.87 -3.38
N GLU A 281 -14.45 -3.17 -4.42
CA GLU A 281 -14.79 -3.74 -5.75
C GLU A 281 -13.57 -4.24 -6.54
N LEU A 282 -12.45 -3.52 -6.48
CA LEU A 282 -11.18 -3.88 -7.13
C LEU A 282 -10.24 -4.66 -6.20
N GLY A 283 -10.45 -4.58 -4.88
CA GLY A 283 -9.58 -5.16 -3.86
C GLY A 283 -8.20 -4.50 -3.81
N LYS A 284 -8.12 -3.18 -4.04
CA LYS A 284 -6.87 -2.43 -4.24
C LYS A 284 -6.83 -1.14 -3.43
N SER A 285 -5.62 -0.76 -3.03
CA SER A 285 -5.35 0.52 -2.38
C SER A 285 -4.94 1.59 -3.41
N PHE A 286 -5.50 2.79 -3.27
CA PHE A 286 -5.22 3.95 -4.10
C PHE A 286 -4.77 5.14 -3.26
N ILE A 287 -3.98 6.01 -3.89
CA ILE A 287 -3.60 7.33 -3.38
C ILE A 287 -4.27 8.41 -4.21
N VAL A 288 -4.92 9.34 -3.52
CA VAL A 288 -5.56 10.53 -4.08
C VAL A 288 -4.83 11.77 -3.59
N HIS A 289 -4.28 12.56 -4.51
CA HIS A 289 -3.77 13.90 -4.19
C HIS A 289 -4.84 14.94 -4.49
N VAL A 290 -5.22 15.74 -3.50
CA VAL A 290 -6.15 16.86 -3.63
C VAL A 290 -5.38 18.17 -3.49
N THR A 291 -5.09 18.81 -4.62
CA THR A 291 -4.42 20.12 -4.66
C THR A 291 -5.46 21.24 -4.62
N LEU A 292 -5.39 22.05 -3.57
CA LEU A 292 -6.25 23.22 -3.38
C LEU A 292 -5.77 24.42 -4.21
N PRO A 293 -6.70 25.23 -4.78
CA PRO A 293 -6.35 26.46 -5.47
C PRO A 293 -5.73 27.49 -4.52
N PRO A 294 -5.00 28.50 -5.03
CA PRO A 294 -4.57 29.64 -4.22
C PRO A 294 -5.77 30.34 -3.59
N ASP A 295 -5.59 30.84 -2.36
CA ASP A 295 -6.63 31.49 -1.54
C ASP A 295 -7.93 30.65 -1.41
N TYR A 296 -7.78 29.32 -1.28
CA TYR A 296 -8.90 28.41 -1.08
C TYR A 296 -9.78 28.82 0.11
N ASP A 297 -11.09 28.87 -0.15
CA ASP A 297 -12.12 29.27 0.79
C ASP A 297 -13.21 28.21 0.79
N LYS A 298 -13.31 27.46 1.90
CA LYS A 298 -14.27 26.38 2.11
C LYS A 298 -15.74 26.78 1.91
N ASP A 299 -16.06 28.07 2.00
CA ASP A 299 -17.42 28.58 1.85
C ASP A 299 -17.75 28.96 0.37
N LYS A 300 -16.80 28.72 -0.56
CA LYS A 300 -16.97 28.87 -2.02
C LYS A 300 -17.03 27.51 -2.73
N THR A 301 -17.73 27.48 -3.87
CA THR A 301 -17.73 26.34 -4.80
C THR A 301 -16.64 26.50 -5.85
N TYR A 302 -15.84 25.45 -6.04
CA TYR A 302 -14.81 25.36 -7.10
C TYR A 302 -15.15 24.22 -8.06
N PRO A 303 -14.84 24.34 -9.36
CA PRO A 303 -14.78 23.19 -10.25
C PRO A 303 -13.70 22.20 -9.76
N VAL A 304 -13.94 20.90 -9.97
CA VAL A 304 -12.95 19.85 -9.76
C VAL A 304 -12.42 19.41 -11.13
N PHE A 305 -11.10 19.32 -11.27
CA PHE A 305 -10.47 18.71 -12.44
C PHE A 305 -9.81 17.40 -12.02
N PHE A 306 -10.42 16.29 -12.44
CA PHE A 306 -10.00 14.94 -12.07
C PHE A 306 -9.01 14.40 -13.09
N LEU A 307 -7.80 14.12 -12.61
CA LEU A 307 -6.63 13.65 -13.34
C LEU A 307 -6.43 12.16 -13.05
N THR A 308 -7.15 11.31 -13.77
CA THR A 308 -6.87 9.87 -13.81
C THR A 308 -5.40 9.64 -14.20
N ASP A 309 -4.74 8.68 -13.56
CA ASP A 309 -3.33 8.30 -13.79
C ASP A 309 -2.30 9.24 -13.13
N GLY A 310 -2.27 9.22 -11.80
CA GLY A 310 -1.47 10.12 -10.96
C GLY A 310 0.02 10.15 -11.28
N ILE A 311 0.67 9.00 -11.55
CA ILE A 311 2.10 8.93 -11.92
C ILE A 311 2.46 9.91 -13.03
N TRP A 312 1.62 10.01 -14.07
CA TRP A 312 1.86 10.84 -15.25
C TRP A 312 1.19 12.22 -15.17
N ARG A 313 0.26 12.40 -14.23
CA ARG A 313 -0.61 13.60 -14.19
C ARG A 313 -0.38 14.50 -12.99
N PHE A 314 0.02 13.99 -11.84
CA PHE A 314 0.29 14.80 -10.66
C PHE A 314 1.41 15.84 -10.87
N GLY A 315 2.46 15.49 -11.64
CA GLY A 315 3.52 16.43 -12.00
C GLY A 315 3.06 17.69 -12.77
N ASN A 316 1.83 17.71 -13.28
CA ASN A 316 1.24 18.91 -13.90
C ASN A 316 0.59 19.86 -12.87
N CYS A 317 0.25 19.39 -11.67
CA CYS A 317 -0.43 20.17 -10.64
C CYS A 317 0.33 21.44 -10.23
N PRO A 318 1.68 21.45 -10.06
CA PRO A 318 2.43 22.67 -9.79
C PRO A 318 2.24 23.75 -10.86
N ALA A 319 2.40 23.39 -12.13
CA ALA A 319 2.25 24.32 -13.25
C ALA A 319 0.81 24.83 -13.40
N LEU A 320 -0.18 23.94 -13.28
CA LEU A 320 -1.60 24.30 -13.32
C LEU A 320 -1.97 25.25 -12.17
N ARG A 321 -1.49 24.98 -10.95
CA ARG A 321 -1.69 25.86 -9.80
C ARG A 321 -0.98 27.20 -9.98
N LYS A 322 0.20 27.24 -10.63
CA LYS A 322 0.91 28.48 -10.97
C LYS A 322 0.12 29.37 -11.92
N CYS A 323 -0.56 28.79 -12.90
CA CYS A 323 -1.48 29.54 -13.76
C CYS A 323 -2.65 30.17 -12.96
N MET A 324 -3.11 29.52 -11.89
CA MET A 324 -4.13 30.11 -11.00
C MET A 324 -3.56 31.26 -10.15
N GLU A 325 -2.35 31.11 -9.60
CA GLU A 325 -1.65 32.18 -8.85
C GLU A 325 -1.44 33.43 -9.70
N ASN A 326 -1.09 33.26 -10.97
CA ASN A 326 -0.88 34.36 -11.91
C ASN A 326 -2.19 34.97 -12.44
N GLY A 327 -3.35 34.37 -12.16
CA GLY A 327 -4.65 34.76 -12.72
C GLY A 327 -4.82 34.41 -14.21
N GLU A 328 -3.98 33.52 -14.75
CA GLU A 328 -4.06 33.00 -16.12
C GLU A 328 -5.13 31.91 -16.26
N ALA A 329 -5.45 31.21 -15.16
CA ALA A 329 -6.49 30.21 -15.06
C ALA A 329 -7.48 30.55 -13.91
N ALA A 330 -8.72 30.07 -14.03
CA ALA A 330 -9.69 30.13 -12.93
C ALA A 330 -9.28 29.17 -11.80
N PRO A 331 -9.57 29.49 -10.53
CA PRO A 331 -9.26 28.60 -9.41
C PRO A 331 -10.13 27.33 -9.49
N VAL A 332 -9.47 26.17 -9.47
CA VAL A 332 -10.10 24.85 -9.46
C VAL A 332 -9.39 23.95 -8.44
N ILE A 333 -10.08 22.94 -7.94
CA ILE A 333 -9.45 21.87 -7.17
C ILE A 333 -8.92 20.85 -8.17
N LEU A 334 -7.63 20.53 -8.11
CA LEU A 334 -7.04 19.46 -8.92
C LEU A 334 -7.03 18.19 -8.07
N VAL A 335 -7.48 17.07 -8.64
CA VAL A 335 -7.48 15.77 -7.96
C VAL A 335 -6.77 14.77 -8.86
N SER A 336 -5.73 14.09 -8.39
CA SER A 336 -5.11 12.99 -9.11
C SER A 336 -5.27 11.67 -8.38
N LEU A 337 -5.51 10.58 -9.10
CA LEU A 337 -5.68 9.22 -8.56
C LEU A 337 -4.65 8.27 -9.18
N TYR A 338 -3.95 7.50 -8.34
CA TYR A 338 -3.17 6.33 -8.76
C TYR A 338 -3.23 5.23 -7.69
N TYR A 339 -2.64 4.07 -7.94
CA TYR A 339 -2.41 3.06 -6.92
C TYR A 339 -1.47 3.57 -5.80
N SER A 340 -1.40 2.84 -4.70
CA SER A 340 -0.48 3.13 -3.59
C SER A 340 1.00 2.98 -3.99
N TYR A 341 1.92 3.57 -3.20
CA TYR A 341 3.34 3.66 -3.56
C TYR A 341 4.10 2.33 -3.51
N ASP A 342 3.52 1.33 -2.86
CA ASP A 342 3.92 -0.08 -2.81
C ASP A 342 3.49 -0.87 -4.08
N PHE A 343 2.78 -0.24 -5.02
CA PHE A 343 2.29 -0.88 -6.23
C PHE A 343 3.12 -0.55 -7.48
N THR A 344 3.56 -1.59 -8.20
CA THR A 344 4.24 -1.46 -9.50
C THR A 344 3.44 -2.11 -10.64
N ASP A 345 3.49 -1.52 -11.83
CA ASP A 345 2.81 -1.99 -13.04
C ASP A 345 3.78 -2.01 -14.25
N PRO A 346 4.84 -2.86 -14.20
CA PRO A 346 5.99 -2.75 -15.10
C PRO A 346 5.66 -3.04 -16.59
N ASP A 347 4.59 -3.79 -16.87
CA ASP A 347 4.08 -4.04 -18.22
C ASP A 347 2.90 -3.12 -18.60
N GLN A 348 2.49 -2.24 -17.69
CA GLN A 348 1.35 -1.32 -17.79
C GLN A 348 -0.01 -2.00 -17.99
N TRP A 349 -0.09 -3.33 -17.75
CA TRP A 349 -1.32 -4.08 -17.98
C TRP A 349 -2.38 -3.74 -16.94
N THR A 350 -2.02 -3.61 -15.66
CA THR A 350 -3.00 -3.39 -14.59
C THR A 350 -3.68 -2.04 -14.73
N ARG A 351 -2.91 -0.98 -15.04
CA ARG A 351 -3.44 0.35 -15.38
C ARG A 351 -4.36 0.30 -16.60
N TYR A 352 -4.00 -0.47 -17.63
CA TYR A 352 -4.86 -0.61 -18.81
C TYR A 352 -6.16 -1.36 -18.49
N GLU A 353 -6.07 -2.42 -17.70
CA GLU A 353 -7.21 -3.19 -17.23
C GLU A 353 -8.15 -2.32 -16.39
N ASP A 354 -7.68 -1.69 -15.32
CA ASP A 354 -8.56 -0.92 -14.41
C ASP A 354 -9.05 0.40 -15.04
N LEU A 355 -8.16 1.20 -15.63
CA LEU A 355 -8.51 2.55 -16.12
C LEU A 355 -9.21 2.54 -17.49
N VAL A 356 -9.10 1.46 -18.28
CA VAL A 356 -9.67 1.39 -19.63
C VAL A 356 -10.72 0.28 -19.78
N ILE A 357 -10.43 -0.95 -19.36
CA ILE A 357 -11.37 -2.08 -19.51
C ILE A 357 -12.45 -2.02 -18.42
N ASN A 358 -12.03 -2.01 -17.16
CA ASN A 358 -12.87 -2.07 -15.97
C ASN A 358 -13.23 -0.69 -15.42
N ARG A 359 -13.08 0.37 -16.23
CA ARG A 359 -13.32 1.78 -15.86
C ARG A 359 -14.68 2.06 -15.20
N THR A 360 -15.68 1.21 -15.43
CA THR A 360 -17.02 1.32 -14.83
C THR A 360 -17.09 0.81 -13.39
N LEU A 361 -16.07 0.09 -12.91
CA LEU A 361 -15.91 -0.22 -11.49
C LEU A 361 -15.33 1.00 -10.76
N LEU A 362 -14.30 1.63 -11.36
CA LEU A 362 -13.58 2.77 -10.75
C LEU A 362 -14.30 4.14 -10.84
N LEU A 363 -15.09 4.40 -11.89
CA LEU A 363 -15.59 5.75 -12.22
C LEU A 363 -17.13 5.86 -12.33
N ASP A 364 -17.89 4.91 -11.79
CA ASP A 364 -19.35 5.07 -11.71
C ASP A 364 -19.70 6.00 -10.53
N PHE A 365 -19.80 7.30 -10.80
CA PHE A 365 -20.21 8.34 -9.84
C PHE A 365 -21.75 8.46 -9.77
#